data_AF-A0AA51CAI6-F1
#
_entry.id   AF-A0AA51CAI6-F1
#
_cell.length_a   1.000
_cell.length_b   1.000
_cell.length_c   1.000
_cell.angle_alpha   90.00
_cell.angle_beta   90.00
_cell.angle_gamma   90.00
#
_symmetry.space_group_name_H-M   'P 1'
#
loop_
_entity.id
_entity.type
_entity.pdbx_description
1 polymer ?
#
loop_
_entity_poly.entity_id
_entity_poly.type
_entity_poly.pdbx_seq_one_letter_code
_entity_poly.pdbx_strand_id
1 'polypeptide(L)'
;MVIGDVFVWEQYPHNYEGKQKRRWFIYLGAYRYTPDPLNSDYPVMIIAPTTTTQTHYYEIGSSRSTHPHVRFKPEENFGFSAECVLDLAVENRVAEHILMKAEKDGQIEIKGNLPHTKLREIYTKICDSQGYSPIAKRQIRDNLNRAGVTGLPKVKRRKRGRSR
;
A
#
# COMPACT_ATOMS: atom_id res chain seq x y z
N MET A 1 -9.01 -10.74 4.43
CA MET A 1 -7.82 -9.98 4.88
C MET A 1 -8.16 -9.00 5.98
N VAL A 2 -7.19 -8.65 6.81
CA VAL A 2 -7.23 -7.57 7.80
C VAL A 2 -6.08 -6.57 7.58
N ILE A 3 -6.19 -5.40 8.20
CA ILE A 3 -5.17 -4.34 8.09
C ILE A 3 -3.80 -4.86 8.52
N GLY A 4 -2.81 -4.63 7.66
CA GLY A 4 -1.43 -5.03 7.87
C GLY A 4 -1.08 -6.43 7.39
N ASP A 5 -2.05 -7.20 6.87
CA ASP A 5 -1.74 -8.49 6.25
C ASP A 5 -0.73 -8.31 5.12
N VAL A 6 0.32 -9.12 5.18
CA VAL A 6 1.26 -9.34 4.09
C VAL A 6 0.75 -10.54 3.32
N PHE A 7 0.41 -10.33 2.05
CA PHE A 7 -0.10 -11.39 1.20
C PHE A 7 0.66 -11.47 -0.10
N VAL A 8 0.74 -12.67 -0.64
CA VAL A 8 1.24 -12.94 -1.98
C VAL A 8 0.06 -13.01 -2.93
N TRP A 9 0.21 -12.41 -4.10
CA TRP A 9 -0.68 -12.65 -5.23
C TRP A 9 0.12 -13.29 -6.36
N GLU A 10 -0.17 -14.54 -6.67
CA GLU A 10 0.60 -15.35 -7.63
C GLU A 10 0.49 -14.84 -9.06
N GLN A 11 -0.71 -14.43 -9.49
CA GLN A 11 -1.00 -13.94 -10.83
C GLN A 11 -1.54 -12.51 -10.83
N TYR A 12 -0.77 -11.55 -10.32
CA TYR A 12 -1.20 -10.15 -10.32
C TYR A 12 -1.40 -9.65 -11.77
N PRO A 13 -2.61 -9.17 -12.15
CA PRO A 13 -2.98 -8.92 -13.55
C PRO A 13 -2.38 -7.63 -14.13
N HIS A 14 -1.93 -6.69 -13.30
CA HIS A 14 -1.42 -5.40 -13.76
C HIS A 14 0.11 -5.38 -13.80
N ASN A 15 0.70 -5.77 -14.94
CA ASN A 15 2.14 -5.68 -15.20
C ASN A 15 2.40 -4.97 -16.52
N TYR A 16 3.27 -3.96 -16.51
CA TYR A 16 3.67 -3.20 -17.71
C TYR A 16 4.30 -4.07 -18.80
N GLU A 17 4.91 -5.19 -18.45
CA GLU A 17 5.62 -6.09 -19.37
C GLU A 17 4.76 -7.28 -19.86
N GLY A 18 3.46 -7.33 -19.53
CA GLY A 18 2.55 -8.41 -19.96
C GLY A 18 2.78 -9.77 -19.31
N LYS A 19 3.86 -9.97 -18.54
CA LYS A 19 4.11 -11.20 -17.77
C LYS A 19 3.43 -11.12 -16.41
N GLN A 20 2.58 -12.09 -16.09
CA GLN A 20 2.06 -12.28 -14.73
C GLN A 20 3.23 -12.54 -13.78
N LYS A 21 3.28 -11.82 -12.65
CA LYS A 21 4.37 -11.93 -11.69
C LYS A 21 3.82 -12.01 -10.28
N ARG A 22 4.32 -12.99 -9.54
CA ARG A 22 4.17 -13.13 -8.09
C ARG A 22 4.73 -11.90 -7.38
N ARG A 23 3.94 -11.30 -6.50
CA ARG A 23 4.37 -10.13 -5.69
C ARG A 23 3.80 -10.20 -4.28
N TRP A 24 4.54 -9.65 -3.32
CA TRP A 24 4.00 -9.34 -1.99
C TRP A 24 3.31 -7.99 -1.98
N PHE A 25 2.22 -7.93 -1.24
CA PHE A 25 1.40 -6.76 -1.01
C PHE A 25 1.15 -6.59 0.48
N ILE A 26 0.86 -5.36 0.90
CA ILE A 26 0.43 -5.05 2.25
C ILE A 26 -0.97 -4.47 2.19
N TYR A 27 -1.93 -5.10 2.88
CA TYR A 27 -3.32 -4.63 2.91
C TYR A 27 -3.48 -3.41 3.82
N LEU A 28 -3.78 -2.23 3.25
CA LEU A 28 -4.02 -0.97 3.98
C LEU A 28 -5.51 -0.57 4.03
N GLY A 29 -6.39 -1.48 3.62
CA GLY A 29 -7.84 -1.31 3.71
C GLY A 29 -8.49 -0.74 2.47
N ALA A 30 -9.80 -0.51 2.58
CA ALA A 30 -10.62 -0.02 1.50
C ALA A 30 -10.40 1.48 1.22
N TYR A 31 -10.61 1.85 -0.04
CA TYR A 31 -10.72 3.19 -0.56
C TYR A 31 -12.07 3.35 -1.27
N ARG A 32 -12.82 4.39 -0.89
CA ARG A 32 -14.08 4.77 -1.52
C ARG A 32 -13.92 6.13 -2.18
N TYR A 33 -14.20 6.23 -3.49
CA TYR A 33 -14.03 7.48 -4.23
C TYR A 33 -14.95 8.57 -3.69
N THR A 34 -16.22 8.21 -3.50
CA THR A 34 -17.22 8.95 -2.74
C THR A 34 -17.33 8.31 -1.36
N PRO A 35 -17.03 9.03 -0.27
CA PRO A 35 -17.28 8.51 1.07
C PRO A 35 -18.78 8.50 1.42
N ASP A 36 -19.64 8.96 0.51
CA ASP A 36 -21.09 8.88 0.65
C ASP A 36 -21.54 7.40 0.59
N PRO A 37 -22.06 6.84 1.70
CA PRO A 37 -22.48 5.46 1.76
C PRO A 37 -23.71 5.14 0.88
N LEU A 38 -24.40 6.16 0.35
CA LEU A 38 -25.57 6.01 -0.52
C LEU A 38 -25.21 5.98 -2.00
N ASN A 39 -23.97 6.32 -2.36
CA ASN A 39 -23.51 6.27 -3.75
C ASN A 39 -22.79 4.94 -4.02
N SER A 40 -23.52 4.01 -4.64
CA SER A 40 -23.01 2.70 -5.07
C SER A 40 -22.42 2.69 -6.48
N ASP A 41 -22.32 3.84 -7.15
CA ASP A 41 -21.92 3.92 -8.57
C ASP A 41 -20.43 3.64 -8.76
N TYR A 42 -19.63 3.78 -7.71
CA TYR A 42 -18.19 3.56 -7.74
C TYR A 42 -17.79 2.27 -7.04
N PRO A 43 -16.97 1.41 -7.67
CA PRO A 43 -16.47 0.21 -7.02
C PRO A 43 -15.60 0.58 -5.82
N VAL A 44 -15.71 -0.22 -4.75
CA VAL A 44 -14.76 -0.16 -3.65
C VAL A 44 -13.39 -0.58 -4.18
N MET A 45 -12.38 0.22 -3.87
CA MET A 45 -10.99 -0.10 -4.19
C MET A 45 -10.29 -0.56 -2.92
N ILE A 46 -9.25 -1.36 -3.05
CA ILE A 46 -8.36 -1.77 -1.97
C ILE A 46 -7.03 -1.08 -2.15
N ILE A 47 -6.50 -0.47 -1.09
CA ILE A 47 -5.18 0.13 -1.06
C ILE A 47 -4.19 -0.98 -0.66
N ALA A 48 -3.38 -1.41 -1.63
CA ALA A 48 -2.43 -2.49 -1.46
C ALA A 48 -1.11 -2.14 -2.15
N PRO A 49 -0.21 -1.36 -1.52
CA PRO A 49 1.13 -1.15 -2.04
C PRO A 49 1.87 -2.48 -2.16
N THR A 50 2.72 -2.58 -3.19
CA THR A 50 3.44 -3.80 -3.54
C THR A 50 4.94 -3.63 -3.39
N THR A 51 5.64 -4.74 -3.19
CA THR A 51 7.08 -4.77 -3.01
C THR A 51 7.82 -5.16 -4.29
N THR A 52 9.13 -4.89 -4.31
CA THR A 52 10.07 -5.38 -5.32
C THR A 52 11.34 -5.91 -4.66
N THR A 53 11.91 -6.98 -5.20
CA THR A 53 13.23 -7.51 -4.82
C THR A 53 14.38 -6.77 -5.52
N GLN A 54 14.07 -5.84 -6.43
CA GLN A 54 15.07 -5.01 -7.12
C GLN A 54 15.52 -3.86 -6.22
N THR A 55 16.24 -4.18 -5.14
CA THR A 55 16.64 -3.23 -4.09
C THR A 55 17.65 -2.20 -4.59
N HIS A 56 18.50 -2.54 -5.56
CA HIS A 56 19.55 -1.68 -6.10
C HIS A 56 19.02 -0.36 -6.69
N TYR A 57 17.75 -0.29 -7.13
CA TYR A 57 17.16 0.96 -7.61
C TYR A 57 16.95 2.01 -6.52
N TYR A 58 16.96 1.62 -5.25
CA TYR A 58 16.72 2.49 -4.09
C TYR A 58 17.99 2.90 -3.35
N GLU A 59 19.15 2.40 -3.79
CA GLU A 59 20.45 2.79 -3.25
C GLU A 59 20.82 4.23 -3.65
N ILE A 60 21.74 4.85 -2.90
CA ILE A 60 22.16 6.23 -3.14
C ILE A 60 22.72 6.36 -4.57
N GLY A 61 22.23 7.36 -5.32
CA GLY A 61 22.64 7.59 -6.71
C GLY A 61 21.83 6.83 -7.76
N SER A 62 20.98 5.88 -7.35
CA SER A 62 20.09 5.15 -8.26
C SER A 62 18.81 5.92 -8.60
N SER A 63 18.11 5.43 -9.63
CA SER A 63 16.91 6.08 -10.21
C SER A 63 15.74 6.28 -9.23
N ARG A 64 15.64 5.47 -8.17
CA ARG A 64 14.59 5.56 -7.14
C ARG A 64 15.15 5.88 -5.75
N SER A 65 16.38 6.38 -5.67
CA SER A 65 17.04 6.73 -4.41
C SER A 65 16.24 7.71 -3.53
N THR A 66 15.44 8.57 -4.14
CA THR A 66 14.58 9.56 -3.45
C THR A 66 13.14 9.10 -3.26
N HIS A 67 12.76 7.92 -3.75
CA HIS A 67 11.40 7.40 -3.58
C HIS A 67 11.15 7.13 -2.08
N PRO A 68 9.99 7.53 -1.53
CA PRO A 68 9.59 7.09 -0.21
C PRO A 68 9.40 5.57 -0.26
N HIS A 69 10.13 4.85 0.59
CA HIS A 69 10.09 3.40 0.62
C HIS A 69 10.33 2.85 2.02
N VAL A 70 9.96 1.59 2.23
CA VAL A 70 10.26 0.80 3.44
C VAL A 70 10.96 -0.48 3.01
N ARG A 71 12.07 -0.83 3.66
CA ARG A 71 12.84 -2.04 3.37
C ARG A 71 12.45 -3.13 4.35
N PHE A 72 12.32 -4.34 3.86
CA PHE A 72 12.00 -5.53 4.64
C PHE A 72 13.05 -6.61 4.42
N LYS A 73 13.38 -7.30 5.49
CA LYS A 73 14.30 -8.42 5.54
C LYS A 73 13.55 -9.69 5.98
N PRO A 74 13.81 -10.87 5.39
CA PRO A 74 13.12 -12.12 5.75
C PRO A 74 13.13 -12.44 7.25
N GLU A 75 14.20 -12.06 7.93
CA GLU A 75 14.55 -12.31 9.32
C GLU A 75 13.66 -11.52 10.28
N GLU A 76 12.96 -10.49 9.78
CA GLU A 76 11.92 -9.79 10.52
C GLU A 76 10.64 -10.64 10.68
N ASN A 77 10.53 -11.78 9.99
CA ASN A 77 9.43 -12.76 10.10
C ASN A 77 8.03 -12.19 9.81
N PHE A 78 7.95 -11.21 8.89
CA PHE A 78 6.68 -10.61 8.46
C PHE A 78 6.03 -11.30 7.25
N GLY A 79 6.58 -12.42 6.77
CA GLY A 79 6.05 -13.18 5.64
C GLY A 79 6.74 -12.92 4.29
N PHE A 80 7.85 -12.16 4.28
CA PHE A 80 8.69 -11.98 3.10
C PHE A 80 9.74 -13.10 3.04
N SER A 81 9.88 -13.76 1.88
CA SER A 81 10.89 -14.83 1.71
C SER A 81 12.22 -14.34 1.13
N ALA A 82 12.32 -13.06 0.81
CA ALA A 82 13.53 -12.41 0.31
C ALA A 82 13.55 -10.95 0.77
N GLU A 83 14.74 -10.37 0.79
CA GLU A 83 14.88 -8.93 1.00
C GLU A 83 14.13 -8.16 -0.09
N CYS A 84 13.31 -7.20 0.33
CA CYS A 84 12.46 -6.45 -0.59
C CYS A 84 12.22 -5.02 -0.12
N VAL A 85 11.75 -4.19 -1.06
CA VAL A 85 11.41 -2.80 -0.82
C VAL A 85 9.96 -2.57 -1.21
N LEU A 86 9.20 -1.97 -0.29
CA LEU A 86 7.87 -1.42 -0.53
C LEU A 86 8.00 -0.01 -1.11
N ASP A 87 7.69 0.14 -2.39
CA ASP A 87 7.70 1.45 -3.06
C ASP A 87 6.40 2.19 -2.72
N LEU A 88 6.54 3.38 -2.14
CA LEU A 88 5.42 4.25 -1.75
C LEU A 88 5.40 5.53 -2.58
N ALA A 89 6.18 5.61 -3.67
CA ALA A 89 6.17 6.76 -4.58
C ALA A 89 4.90 6.84 -5.42
N VAL A 90 4.23 5.72 -5.64
CA VAL A 90 2.97 5.61 -6.40
C VAL A 90 1.95 4.82 -5.57
N GLU A 91 0.71 5.28 -5.62
CA GLU A 91 -0.40 4.59 -4.99
C GLU A 91 -0.83 3.38 -5.82
N ASN A 92 -0.87 2.20 -5.19
CA ASN A 92 -1.40 0.99 -5.81
C ASN A 92 -2.79 0.70 -5.25
N ARG A 93 -3.78 0.69 -6.14
CA ARG A 93 -5.16 0.28 -5.84
C ARG A 93 -5.58 -0.85 -6.75
N VAL A 94 -6.38 -1.75 -6.20
CA VAL A 94 -7.05 -2.81 -6.95
C VAL A 94 -8.55 -2.76 -6.65
N ALA A 95 -9.40 -3.05 -7.63
CA ALA A 95 -10.82 -3.13 -7.35
C ALA A 95 -11.12 -4.32 -6.41
N GLU A 96 -11.98 -4.11 -5.43
CA GLU A 96 -12.27 -5.10 -4.38
C GLU A 96 -12.75 -6.43 -4.97
N HIS A 97 -13.62 -6.38 -5.97
CA HIS A 97 -14.12 -7.59 -6.64
C HIS A 97 -13.01 -8.40 -7.35
N ILE A 98 -11.94 -7.75 -7.84
CA ILE A 98 -10.79 -8.45 -8.46
C ILE A 98 -10.00 -9.17 -7.38
N LEU A 99 -9.75 -8.52 -6.24
CA LEU A 99 -9.06 -9.15 -5.11
C LEU A 99 -9.87 -10.32 -4.55
N MET A 100 -11.18 -10.14 -4.33
CA MET A 100 -12.08 -11.20 -3.85
C MET A 100 -12.13 -12.38 -4.82
N LYS A 101 -12.15 -12.13 -6.13
CA LYS A 101 -12.06 -13.19 -7.14
C LYS A 101 -10.74 -13.94 -7.03
N ALA A 102 -9.61 -13.24 -6.91
CA ALA A 102 -8.31 -13.86 -6.75
C ALA A 102 -8.18 -14.66 -5.44
N GLU A 103 -8.77 -14.19 -4.34
CA GLU A 103 -8.89 -14.95 -3.10
C GLU A 103 -9.68 -16.25 -3.30
N LYS A 104 -10.86 -16.16 -3.94
CA LYS A 104 -11.72 -17.32 -4.23
C LYS A 104 -11.04 -18.33 -5.16
N ASP A 105 -10.29 -17.85 -6.14
CA ASP A 105 -9.55 -18.66 -7.10
C ASP A 105 -8.25 -19.26 -6.51
N GLY A 106 -7.95 -19.02 -5.22
CA GLY A 106 -6.76 -19.56 -4.55
C GLY A 106 -5.45 -18.90 -4.99
N GLN A 107 -5.51 -17.72 -5.62
CA GLN A 107 -4.32 -16.99 -6.10
C GLN A 107 -3.68 -16.10 -5.03
N ILE A 108 -4.30 -16.02 -3.86
CA ILE A 108 -3.89 -15.20 -2.74
C ILE A 108 -3.48 -16.09 -1.57
N GLU A 109 -2.32 -15.80 -1.00
CA GLU A 109 -1.85 -16.48 0.21
C GLU A 109 -1.42 -15.44 1.25
N ILE A 110 -2.00 -15.48 2.45
CA ILE A 110 -1.57 -14.65 3.57
C ILE A 110 -0.28 -15.23 4.15
N LYS A 111 0.79 -14.43 4.17
CA LYS A 111 2.12 -14.85 4.65
C LYS A 111 2.46 -14.36 6.05
N GLY A 112 1.80 -13.30 6.51
CA GLY A 112 2.08 -12.70 7.82
C GLY A 112 1.27 -11.43 8.03
N ASN A 113 1.59 -10.72 9.11
CA ASN A 113 0.95 -9.46 9.45
C ASN A 113 1.99 -8.50 10.04
N LEU A 114 1.88 -7.21 9.68
CA LEU A 114 2.80 -6.18 10.14
C LEU A 114 2.40 -5.63 11.51
N PRO A 115 3.35 -5.47 12.45
CA PRO A 115 3.06 -4.83 13.72
C PRO A 115 2.71 -3.35 13.52
N HIS A 116 2.00 -2.78 14.50
CA HIS A 116 1.57 -1.37 14.47
C HIS A 116 2.73 -0.38 14.27
N THR A 117 3.93 -0.72 14.77
CA THR A 117 5.15 0.09 14.59
C THR A 117 5.53 0.21 13.11
N LYS A 118 5.48 -0.88 12.35
CA LYS A 118 5.74 -0.89 10.90
C LYS A 118 4.62 -0.21 10.11
N LEU A 119 3.36 -0.42 10.51
CA LEU A 119 2.24 0.29 9.87
C LEU A 119 2.34 1.82 10.05
N ARG A 120 2.81 2.28 11.22
CA ARG A 120 3.07 3.70 11.48
C ARG A 120 4.21 4.24 10.61
N GLU A 121 5.29 3.47 10.44
CA GLU A 121 6.39 3.81 9.54
C GLU A 121 5.90 3.97 8.09
N ILE A 122 5.19 2.97 7.57
CA ILE A 122 4.60 2.98 6.22
C ILE A 122 3.73 4.22 6.03
N TYR A 123 2.80 4.47 6.96
CA TYR A 123 1.90 5.62 6.84
C TYR A 123 2.64 6.97 6.90
N THR A 124 3.70 7.06 7.70
CA THR A 124 4.54 8.26 7.75
C THR A 124 5.20 8.53 6.39
N LYS A 125 5.75 7.49 5.74
CA LYS A 125 6.29 7.60 4.38
C LYS A 125 5.21 7.95 3.34
N ILE A 126 4.03 7.36 3.44
CA ILE A 126 2.87 7.70 2.59
C ILE A 126 2.48 9.18 2.77
N CYS A 127 2.51 9.71 3.99
CA CYS A 127 2.18 11.11 4.25
C CYS A 127 3.07 12.09 3.49
N ASP A 128 4.36 11.77 3.36
CA ASP A 128 5.34 12.61 2.66
C ASP A 128 5.37 12.34 1.13
N SER A 129 4.89 11.17 0.70
CA SER A 129 4.78 10.83 -0.73
C SER A 129 3.85 11.76 -1.50
N GLN A 130 4.24 12.14 -2.72
CA GLN A 130 3.36 12.85 -3.66
C GLN A 130 2.46 11.91 -4.47
N GLY A 131 2.70 10.59 -4.43
CA GLY A 131 1.94 9.59 -5.18
C GLY A 131 0.54 9.30 -4.64
N TYR A 132 0.22 9.77 -3.44
CA TYR A 132 -1.06 9.53 -2.78
C TYR A 132 -1.87 10.83 -2.69
N SER A 133 -3.14 10.77 -3.07
CA SER A 133 -4.03 11.92 -2.95
C SER A 133 -4.30 12.26 -1.47
N PRO A 134 -4.67 13.52 -1.14
CA PRO A 134 -5.04 13.87 0.23
C PRO A 134 -6.22 13.05 0.79
N ILE A 135 -7.14 12.62 -0.09
CA ILE A 135 -8.27 11.76 0.28
C ILE A 135 -7.77 10.35 0.60
N ALA A 136 -6.90 9.79 -0.24
CA ALA A 136 -6.29 8.48 0.02
C ALA A 136 -5.55 8.44 1.34
N LYS A 137 -4.68 9.44 1.59
CA LYS A 137 -3.94 9.57 2.84
C LYS A 137 -4.86 9.63 4.06
N ARG A 138 -6.05 10.25 3.93
CA ARG A 138 -7.03 10.30 5.01
C ARG A 138 -7.69 8.94 5.23
N GLN A 139 -8.14 8.28 4.16
CA GLN A 139 -8.79 6.97 4.27
C GLN A 139 -7.82 5.90 4.79
N ILE A 140 -6.55 5.89 4.36
CA ILE A 140 -5.52 5.01 4.94
C ILE A 140 -5.38 5.27 6.44
N ARG A 141 -5.34 6.54 6.86
CA ARG A 141 -5.27 6.91 8.29
C ARG A 141 -6.47 6.36 9.06
N ASP A 142 -7.66 6.52 8.51
CA ASP A 142 -8.89 6.11 9.16
C ASP A 142 -8.98 4.58 9.25
N ASN A 143 -8.56 3.87 8.20
CA ASN A 143 -8.43 2.41 8.21
C ASN A 143 -7.45 1.93 9.29
N LEU A 144 -6.26 2.54 9.36
CA LEU A 144 -5.24 2.21 10.36
C LEU A 144 -5.70 2.52 11.79
N ASN A 145 -6.36 3.67 12.01
CA ASN A 145 -6.92 4.02 13.32
C ASN A 145 -8.00 3.02 13.77
N ARG A 146 -8.88 2.58 12.84
CA ARG A 146 -9.90 1.56 13.12
C ARG A 146 -9.29 0.21 13.48
N ALA A 147 -8.11 -0.10 12.95
CA ALA A 147 -7.32 -1.27 13.33
C ALA A 147 -6.51 -1.08 14.63
N GLY A 148 -6.66 0.05 15.34
CA GLY A 148 -5.97 0.32 16.60
C GLY A 148 -4.56 0.91 16.46
N VAL A 149 -4.13 1.28 15.25
CA VAL A 149 -2.84 1.96 15.04
C VAL A 149 -2.96 3.43 15.43
N THR A 150 -2.36 3.80 16.55
CA THR A 150 -2.40 5.17 17.08
C THR A 150 -1.12 5.96 16.80
N GLY A 151 -1.18 7.28 17.00
CA GLY A 151 -0.01 8.18 16.83
C GLY A 151 0.32 8.51 15.38
N LEU A 152 -0.65 8.40 14.46
CA LEU A 152 -0.44 8.66 13.04
C LEU A 152 -0.42 10.18 12.74
N PRO A 153 0.55 10.67 11.93
CA PRO A 153 0.61 12.07 11.53
C PRO A 153 -0.69 12.54 10.85
N LYS A 154 -0.99 13.84 10.93
CA LYS A 154 -2.11 14.42 10.19
C LYS A 154 -1.70 14.66 8.74
N VAL A 155 -2.63 14.44 7.82
CA VAL A 155 -2.43 14.78 6.40
C VAL A 155 -2.17 16.28 6.29
N LYS A 156 -0.98 16.66 5.79
CA LYS A 156 -0.61 18.06 5.56
C LYS A 156 -1.63 18.71 4.62
N ARG A 157 -2.32 19.76 5.08
CA ARG A 157 -3.13 20.61 4.20
C ARG A 157 -2.17 21.33 3.26
N ARG A 158 -2.41 21.28 1.94
CA ARG A 158 -1.72 22.17 1.01
C ARG A 158 -1.98 23.60 1.48
N LYS A 159 -0.92 24.36 1.80
CA LYS A 159 -1.04 25.80 1.95
C LYS A 159 -1.56 26.30 0.60
N ARG A 160 -2.80 26.82 0.56
CA ARG A 160 -3.27 27.55 -0.63
C ARG A 160 -2.30 28.71 -0.80
N GLY A 161 -1.47 28.65 -1.84
CA GLY A 161 -0.68 29.82 -2.23
C GLY A 161 -1.68 30.93 -2.52
N ARG A 162 -1.58 32.04 -1.79
CA ARG A 162 -2.15 33.30 -2.28
C ARG A 162 -1.33 33.63 -3.52
N SER A 163 -1.88 33.38 -4.69
CA SER A 163 -1.42 34.05 -5.91
C SER A 163 -1.51 35.55 -5.62
N ARG A 164 -0.34 36.21 -5.59
CA ARG A 164 -0.24 37.66 -5.63
C ARG A 164 -0.21 38.08 -7.08
#